data_AF-A0A8T4DZE8-F1
#
_entry.id   AF-A0A8T4DZE8-F1
#
_cell.length_a   1.000
_cell.length_b   1.000
_cell.length_c   1.000
_cell.angle_alpha   90.00
_cell.angle_beta   90.00
_cell.angle_gamma   90.00
#
_symmetry.space_group_name_H-M   'P 1'
#
loop_
_entity.id
_entity.type
_entity.pdbx_description
1 polymer ?
#
loop_
_entity_poly.entity_id
_entity_poly.type
_entity_poly.pdbx_seq_one_letter_code
_entity_poly.pdbx_strand_id
1 'polypeptide(L)' 'MKMISFWAIGSVLLFLAIWIISHAEGLSGFNPVGYALSMFISFVLILSAGLSWISVAMAIKKG' A
#
# COMPACT_ATOMS: atom_id res chain seq x y z
N MET A 1 0.94 -10.23 -20.12
CA MET A 1 0.14 -10.68 -18.95
C MET A 1 0.82 -10.43 -17.61
N LYS A 2 2.09 -10.81 -17.40
CA LYS A 2 2.80 -10.63 -16.11
C LYS A 2 2.82 -9.19 -15.55
N MET A 3 2.93 -8.17 -16.40
CA MET A 3 2.93 -6.76 -15.96
C MET A 3 1.59 -6.30 -15.39
N ILE A 4 0.47 -6.76 -15.96
CA ILE A 4 -0.87 -6.39 -15.50
C ILE A 4 -1.10 -6.91 -14.07
N SER A 5 -0.57 -8.10 -13.77
CA SER A 5 -0.68 -8.73 -12.46
C SER A 5 0.07 -7.94 -11.39
N PHE A 6 1.31 -7.49 -11.66
CA PHE A 6 2.06 -6.64 -10.72
C PHE A 6 1.42 -5.27 -10.50
N TRP A 7 0.80 -4.72 -11.55
CA TRP A 7 0.09 -3.45 -11.43
C TRP A 7 -1.20 -3.57 -10.61
N ALA A 8 -1.95 -4.66 -10.82
CA ALA A 8 -3.14 -4.99 -10.03
C ALA A 8 -2.80 -5.27 -8.56
N ILE A 9 -1.72 -6.02 -8.29
CA ILE A 9 -1.23 -6.27 -6.93
C ILE A 9 -0.89 -4.95 -6.24
N GLY A 10 -0.13 -4.06 -6.89
CA GLY A 10 0.19 -2.74 -6.34
C GLY A 10 -1.07 -1.92 -5.99
N SER A 11 -2.08 -1.93 -6.87
CA SER A 11 -3.35 -1.22 -6.62
C SER A 11 -4.13 -1.79 -5.43
N VAL A 12 -4.15 -3.12 -5.26
CA VAL A 12 -4.81 -3.77 -4.12
C VAL A 12 -4.10 -3.44 -2.81
N LEU A 13 -2.76 -3.45 -2.79
CA LEU A 13 -1.99 -3.03 -1.61
C LEU A 13 -2.26 -1.58 -1.24
N LEU A 14 -2.35 -0.68 -2.23
CA LEU A 14 -2.63 0.73 -1.99
C LEU A 14 -4.06 0.94 -1.47
N PHE A 15 -5.03 0.23 -2.02
CA PHE A 15 -6.41 0.25 -1.53
C PHE A 15 -6.50 -0.21 -0.07
N LEU A 16 -5.82 -1.30 0.28
CA LEU A 16 -5.73 -1.79 1.66
C LEU A 16 -5.11 -0.75 2.60
N ALA A 17 -4.03 -0.08 2.19
CA ALA A 17 -3.39 0.96 2.99
C ALA A 17 -4.35 2.14 3.27
N ILE A 18 -5.03 2.63 2.23
CA ILE A 18 -5.99 3.73 2.36
C ILE A 18 -7.16 3.34 3.27
N TRP A 19 -7.64 2.10 3.13
CA TRP A 19 -8.73 1.61 3.96
C TRP A 19 -8.34 1.54 5.44
N ILE A 20 -7.13 1.04 5.75
CA ILE A 20 -6.61 1.00 7.13
C ILE A 20 -6.51 2.41 7.72
N ILE A 21 -5.97 3.38 6.98
CA ILE A 21 -5.86 4.77 7.44
C ILE A 21 -7.26 5.36 7.71
N SER A 22 -8.19 5.20 6.76
CA SER A 22 -9.55 5.73 6.87
C SER A 22 -10.32 5.12 8.06
N HIS A 23 -10.12 3.83 8.32
CA HIS A 23 -10.70 3.17 9.50
C HIS A 23 -10.03 3.60 10.80
N ALA A 24 -8.71 3.80 10.80
CA ALA A 24 -7.97 4.25 11.97
C ALA A 24 -8.38 5.67 12.40
N GLU A 25 -8.66 6.57 11.45
CA GLU A 25 -9.18 7.92 11.73
C GLU A 25 -10.61 7.88 12.29
N GLY A 26 -11.47 6.99 11.79
CA GLY A 26 -12.84 6.81 12.29
C GLY A 26 -12.93 6.24 13.71
N LEU A 27 -11.88 5.56 14.18
CA LEU A 27 -11.80 4.91 15.49
C LEU A 27 -11.22 5.81 16.59
N SER A 28 -11.41 7.13 16.49
CA SER A 28 -10.83 8.24 17.30
C SER A 28 -10.82 8.09 18.85
N GLY A 29 -11.37 7.02 19.42
CA GLY A 29 -11.21 6.63 20.82
C GLY A 29 -10.11 5.60 21.13
N PHE A 30 -9.32 5.15 20.15
CA PHE A 30 -8.33 4.09 20.34
C PHE A 30 -6.99 4.55 20.93
N ASN A 31 -6.36 3.64 21.68
CA ASN A 31 -5.02 3.76 22.26
C ASN A 31 -4.01 4.34 21.24
N PRO A 32 -3.26 5.42 21.57
CA PRO A 32 -2.33 6.08 20.65
C PRO A 32 -1.29 5.14 20.05
N VAL A 33 -0.93 4.07 20.76
CA VAL A 33 -0.01 3.03 20.26
C VAL A 33 -0.60 2.28 19.07
N GLY A 34 -1.90 1.94 19.11
CA GLY A 34 -2.58 1.23 18.03
C GLY A 34 -2.75 2.08 16.77
N TYR A 35 -2.97 3.38 16.95
CA TYR A 35 -3.01 4.34 15.84
C TYR A 35 -1.64 4.48 15.18
N ALA A 36 -0.58 4.65 15.97
CA ALA A 36 0.80 4.72 15.46
C ALA A 36 1.20 3.44 14.71
N LEU A 37 0.83 2.27 15.23
CA LEU A 37 1.08 0.98 14.57
C LEU A 37 0.33 0.86 13.23
N SER A 38 -0.94 1.29 13.18
CA SER A 38 -1.76 1.26 11.98
C SER A 38 -1.22 2.19 10.88
N MET A 39 -0.74 3.38 11.26
CA MET A 39 -0.03 4.29 10.36
C MET A 39 1.26 3.67 9.81
N PHE A 40 2.06 3.02 10.66
CA PHE A 40 3.30 2.38 10.25
C PHE A 40 3.06 1.25 9.25
N ILE A 41 2.06 0.40 9.51
CA ILE A 41 1.66 -0.68 8.61
C ILE A 41 1.21 -0.10 7.26
N SER A 42 0.35 0.92 7.27
CA SER A 42 -0.14 1.58 6.05
C SER A 42 0.99 2.19 5.23
N PHE A 43 1.99 2.79 5.88
CA PHE A 43 3.18 3.31 5.23
C PHE A 43 3.99 2.22 4.50
N VAL A 44 4.19 1.06 5.14
CA VAL A 44 4.89 -0.09 4.53
C VAL A 44 4.11 -0.64 3.33
N LEU A 45 2.77 -0.70 3.40
CA LEU A 45 1.93 -1.13 2.28
C LEU A 45 2.03 -0.16 1.08
N ILE A 46 2.03 1.15 1.33
CA ILE A 46 2.18 2.16 0.27
C ILE A 46 3.55 2.04 -0.40
N LEU A 47 4.63 1.87 0.38
CA LEU A 47 5.97 1.66 -0.17
C LEU A 47 6.04 0.39 -1.02
N SER A 48 5.44 -0.71 -0.55
CA SER A 48 5.37 -1.98 -1.28
C SER A 48 4.58 -1.86 -2.58
N ALA A 49 3.48 -1.09 -2.58
CA ALA A 49 2.72 -0.77 -3.79
C ALA A 49 3.56 0.02 -4.79
N GLY A 50 4.27 1.05 -4.34
CA GLY A 50 5.17 1.85 -5.17
C GLY A 50 6.31 1.02 -5.77
N LEU A 51 6.96 0.17 -4.97
CA LEU A 51 7.99 -0.76 -5.43
C LEU A 51 7.48 -1.73 -6.51
N SER A 52 6.24 -2.22 -6.35
CA SER A 52 5.61 -3.11 -7.34
C SER A 52 5.43 -2.41 -8.70
N TRP A 53 5.06 -1.13 -8.71
CA TRP A 53 4.92 -0.35 -9.93
C TRP A 53 6.27 0.06 -10.55
N ILE A 54 7.25 0.42 -9.72
CA ILE A 54 8.63 0.72 -10.18
C ILE A 54 9.24 -0.51 -10.85
N SER A 55 9.02 -1.71 -10.28
CA SER A 55 9.46 -2.98 -10.87
C SER A 55 8.89 -3.18 -12.28
N VAL A 56 7.59 -2.88 -12.47
CA VAL A 56 6.95 -2.94 -13.80
C VAL A 56 7.54 -1.91 -14.75
N ALA A 57 7.74 -0.67 -14.32
CA ALA A 57 8.32 0.39 -15.15
C ALA A 57 9.75 0.03 -15.62
N MET A 58 10.56 -0.57 -14.76
CA MET A 58 11.89 -1.06 -15.08
C MET A 58 11.86 -2.27 -16.03
N ALA A 59 10.89 -3.16 -15.87
CA ALA A 59 10.69 -4.30 -16.76
C ALA A 59 10.30 -3.85 -18.18
N ILE A 60 9.48 -2.80 -18.32
CA ILE A 60 9.13 -2.20 -19.61
C ILE A 60 10.36 -1.57 -20.28
N LYS A 61 11.23 -0.89 -19.52
CA LYS A 61 12.44 -0.25 -20.06
C LYS A 61 13.46 -1.24 -20.67
N LYS A 62 13.48 -2.49 -20.20
CA LYS A 62 14.42 -3.52 -20.66
C LYS A 62 13.84 -4.49 -21.71
N GLY A 63 12.53 -4.42 -21.98
CA GLY A 63 11.81 -5.32 -22.88
C GLY A 63 11.67 -4.79 -24.29
#